data_AF-G9PRG3-F1
#
_entry.id   AF-G9PRG3-F1
#
_cell.length_a   1.000
_cell.length_b   1.000
_cell.length_c   1.000
_cell.angle_alpha   90.00
_cell.angle_beta   90.00
_cell.angle_gamma   90.00
#
_symmetry.space_group_name_H-M   'P 1'
#
loop_
_entity.id
_entity.type
_entity.pdbx_description
1 polymer ?
#
loop_
_entity_poly.entity_id
_entity_poly.type
_entity_poly.pdbx_seq_one_letter_code
_entity_poly.pdbx_strand_id
1 'polypeptide(L)'
;MRRIADLTPGSAKTDAKDAAVIAGAARTMPHTLRAINASDEDAAALSMLTGFDLDLARQVNQSANRIRGLYTQIHPALERVLGPWPGARRHPGGPSPPGPPQPT
;
A
#
# COMPACT_ATOMS: atom_id res chain seq x y z
N MET A 1 12.35 -28.87 -5.94
CA MET A 1 11.88 -27.67 -6.67
C MET A 1 12.21 -26.44 -5.83
N ARG A 2 12.83 -25.41 -6.40
CA ARG A 2 13.07 -24.10 -5.75
C ARG A 2 12.01 -23.11 -6.24
N ARG A 3 11.39 -22.34 -5.35
CA ARG A 3 10.40 -21.29 -5.70
C ARG A 3 11.13 -19.99 -6.04
N ILE A 4 10.55 -19.14 -6.89
CA ILE A 4 11.17 -17.85 -7.29
C ILE A 4 11.43 -16.95 -6.08
N ALA A 5 10.57 -17.00 -5.06
CA ALA A 5 10.76 -16.31 -3.79
C ALA A 5 12.06 -16.72 -3.05
N ASP A 6 12.60 -17.91 -3.33
CA ASP A 6 13.82 -18.42 -2.69
C ASP A 6 15.11 -17.89 -3.35
N LEU A 7 15.00 -17.21 -4.49
CA LEU A 7 16.14 -16.68 -5.25
C LEU A 7 16.61 -15.30 -4.75
N THR A 8 15.81 -14.63 -3.90
CA THR A 8 16.13 -13.28 -3.41
C THR A 8 15.82 -13.13 -1.92
N PRO A 9 16.80 -13.34 -1.03
CA PRO A 9 16.62 -13.10 0.40
C PRO A 9 16.70 -11.60 0.74
N GLY A 10 15.65 -11.03 1.35
CA GLY A 10 15.77 -9.88 2.28
C GLY A 10 14.98 -8.57 2.03
N SER A 11 14.45 -8.08 3.16
CA SER A 11 14.01 -6.72 3.59
C SER A 11 12.73 -6.08 3.02
N ALA A 12 11.95 -5.52 3.95
CA ALA A 12 10.54 -5.12 3.90
C ALA A 12 10.15 -3.96 2.97
N LYS A 13 11.00 -3.55 2.02
CA LYS A 13 10.62 -2.60 0.96
C LYS A 13 10.82 -3.26 -0.40
N THR A 14 9.73 -3.84 -0.88
CA THR A 14 9.70 -4.95 -1.83
C THR A 14 9.50 -4.51 -3.28
N ASP A 15 8.81 -3.40 -3.55
CA ASP A 15 8.30 -3.10 -4.90
C ASP A 15 9.39 -3.04 -5.99
N ALA A 16 10.50 -2.32 -5.76
CA ALA A 16 11.53 -2.14 -6.79
C ALA A 16 12.37 -3.41 -7.01
N LYS A 17 12.68 -4.15 -5.95
CA LYS A 17 13.44 -5.41 -6.04
C LYS A 17 12.58 -6.52 -6.63
N ASP A 18 11.34 -6.64 -6.17
CA ASP A 18 10.38 -7.62 -6.69
C ASP A 18 10.09 -7.35 -8.16
N ALA A 19 9.94 -6.09 -8.57
CA ALA A 19 9.79 -5.73 -9.98
C ALA A 19 10.99 -6.19 -10.82
N ALA A 20 12.22 -6.01 -10.33
CA ALA A 20 13.42 -6.47 -11.02
C ALA A 20 13.51 -8.00 -11.10
N VAL A 21 13.14 -8.71 -10.04
CA VAL A 21 13.09 -10.19 -9.99
C VAL A 21 12.02 -10.74 -10.92
N ILE A 22 10.81 -10.17 -10.89
CA ILE A 22 9.70 -10.53 -11.77
C ILE A 22 10.08 -10.28 -13.23
N ALA A 23 10.65 -9.12 -13.56
CA ALA A 23 11.12 -8.83 -14.91
C ALA A 23 12.25 -9.77 -15.36
N GLY A 24 13.16 -10.13 -14.45
CA GLY A 24 14.21 -11.12 -14.70
C GLY A 24 13.63 -12.50 -15.01
N ALA A 25 12.74 -13.00 -14.16
CA ALA A 25 12.08 -14.29 -14.32
C ALA A 25 11.20 -14.34 -15.59
N ALA A 26 10.48 -13.25 -15.90
CA ALA A 26 9.69 -13.14 -17.12
C ALA A 26 10.56 -13.26 -18.39
N ARG A 27 11.76 -12.68 -18.38
CA ARG A 27 12.71 -12.76 -19.50
C ARG A 27 13.35 -14.14 -19.66
N THR A 28 13.73 -14.79 -18.56
CA THR A 28 14.48 -16.07 -18.62
C THR A 28 13.58 -17.31 -18.59
N MET A 29 12.35 -17.18 -18.09
CA MET A 29 11.38 -18.27 -17.93
C MET A 29 9.98 -17.90 -18.50
N PRO A 30 9.88 -17.50 -19.79
CA PRO A 30 8.63 -17.02 -20.37
C PRO A 30 7.51 -18.07 -20.36
N HIS A 31 7.85 -19.36 -20.36
CA HIS A 31 6.91 -20.48 -20.28
C HIS A 31 6.18 -20.58 -18.93
N THR A 32 6.68 -19.90 -17.89
CA THR A 32 5.98 -19.80 -16.60
C THR A 32 4.94 -18.68 -16.55
N LEU A 33 4.92 -17.80 -17.56
CA LEU A 33 3.95 -16.72 -17.65
C LEU A 33 2.63 -17.21 -18.23
N ARG A 34 1.53 -16.81 -17.59
CA ARG A 34 0.18 -16.99 -18.12
C ARG A 34 -0.20 -15.73 -18.90
N ALA A 35 -0.57 -15.90 -20.18
CA ALA A 35 -1.14 -14.81 -20.96
C ALA A 35 -2.50 -14.39 -20.38
N ILE A 36 -2.69 -13.08 -20.23
CA ILE A 36 -3.96 -12.47 -19.86
C ILE A 36 -4.33 -11.52 -20.99
N ASN A 37 -5.48 -11.77 -21.63
CA ASN A 37 -6.09 -10.82 -22.54
C ASN A 37 -7.13 -10.06 -21.73
N ALA A 38 -6.91 -8.78 -21.50
CA ALA A 38 -7.91 -7.90 -20.92
C ALA A 38 -8.63 -7.18 -22.07
N SER A 39 -9.95 -7.16 -22.03
CA SER A 39 -10.74 -6.30 -22.93
C SER A 39 -10.69 -4.84 -22.47
N ASP A 40 -11.02 -3.90 -23.36
CA ASP A 40 -11.18 -2.49 -22.98
C ASP A 40 -12.27 -2.32 -21.90
N GLU A 41 -13.29 -3.18 -21.91
CA GLU A 41 -14.33 -3.24 -20.87
C GLU A 41 -13.75 -3.67 -19.51
N ASP A 42 -12.90 -4.70 -19.47
CA ASP A 42 -12.24 -5.12 -18.22
C ASP A 42 -11.33 -4.02 -17.67
N ALA A 43 -10.62 -3.30 -18.56
CA ALA A 43 -9.78 -2.18 -18.17
C ALA A 43 -10.61 -1.02 -17.61
N ALA A 44 -11.75 -0.70 -18.24
CA ALA A 44 -12.68 0.31 -17.76
C ALA A 44 -13.29 -0.07 -16.40
N ALA A 45 -13.73 -1.32 -16.24
CA ALA A 45 -14.28 -1.84 -14.99
C ALA A 45 -13.26 -1.79 -13.84
N LEU A 46 -12.01 -2.16 -14.09
CA LEU A 46 -10.92 -2.03 -13.11
C LEU A 46 -10.64 -0.56 -12.75
N SER A 47 -10.66 0.34 -13.73
CA SER A 47 -10.49 1.77 -13.45
C SER A 47 -11.63 2.31 -12.58
N MET A 48 -12.87 1.89 -12.82
CA MET A 48 -14.02 2.28 -11.99
C MET A 48 -13.90 1.72 -10.56
N LEU A 49 -13.50 0.45 -10.42
CA LEU A 49 -13.32 -0.19 -9.12
C LEU A 49 -12.22 0.50 -8.29
N THR A 50 -11.07 0.79 -8.90
CA THR A 50 -9.98 1.49 -8.20
C THR A 50 -10.34 2.92 -7.82
N GLY A 51 -11.14 3.62 -8.65
CA GLY A 51 -11.73 4.90 -8.29
C GLY A 51 -12.65 4.80 -7.07
N PHE A 52 -13.51 3.78 -7.02
CA PHE A 52 -14.38 3.51 -5.89
C PHE A 52 -13.59 3.22 -4.60
N ASP A 53 -12.52 2.42 -4.66
CA ASP A 53 -11.68 2.12 -3.49
C ASP A 53 -11.04 3.40 -2.90
N LEU A 54 -10.60 4.32 -3.75
CA LEU A 54 -10.05 5.61 -3.31
C LEU A 54 -11.13 6.47 -2.64
N ASP A 55 -12.33 6.49 -3.22
CA ASP A 55 -13.46 7.22 -2.66
C ASP A 55 -13.92 6.64 -1.32
N LEU A 56 -13.98 5.31 -1.22
CA LEU A 56 -14.30 4.60 0.01
C LEU A 56 -13.26 4.90 1.10
N ALA A 57 -11.97 4.87 0.80
CA ALA A 57 -10.92 5.24 1.75
C ALA A 57 -11.10 6.67 2.27
N ARG A 58 -11.49 7.61 1.40
CA ARG A 58 -11.80 8.99 1.79
C ARG A 58 -13.02 9.06 2.70
N GLN A 59 -14.09 8.35 2.38
CA GLN A 59 -15.31 8.31 3.19
C GLN A 59 -15.07 7.70 4.58
N VAL A 60 -14.31 6.61 4.66
CA VAL A 60 -13.92 5.99 5.94
C VAL A 60 -13.15 6.99 6.79
N ASN A 61 -12.17 7.69 6.21
CA ASN A 61 -11.40 8.71 6.90
C ASN A 61 -12.26 9.88 7.38
N GLN A 62 -13.14 10.39 6.52
CA GLN A 62 -14.06 11.47 6.87
C GLN A 62 -14.99 11.06 8.02
N SER A 63 -15.54 9.85 7.96
CA SER A 63 -16.44 9.31 8.99
C SER A 63 -15.71 9.12 10.32
N ALA A 64 -14.51 8.54 10.29
CA ALA A 64 -13.66 8.37 11.46
C ALA A 64 -13.31 9.73 12.11
N ASN A 65 -12.98 10.74 11.30
CA ASN A 65 -12.66 12.08 11.80
C ASN A 65 -13.87 12.79 12.39
N ARG A 66 -15.06 12.62 11.79
CA ARG A 66 -16.30 13.16 12.33
C ARG A 66 -16.64 12.53 13.68
N ILE A 67 -16.54 11.19 13.78
CA ILE A 67 -16.78 10.46 15.04
C ILE A 67 -15.78 10.90 16.10
N ARG A 68 -14.48 10.96 15.77
CA ARG A 68 -13.44 11.44 16.68
C ARG A 68 -13.75 12.84 17.19
N GLY A 69 -14.04 13.78 16.29
CA GLY A 69 -14.37 15.16 16.66
C GLY A 69 -15.57 15.28 17.58
N LEU A 70 -16.63 14.49 17.36
CA LEU A 70 -17.81 14.47 18.24
C LEU A 70 -17.44 14.01 19.66
N TYR A 71 -16.69 12.93 19.79
CA TYR A 71 -16.34 12.40 21.11
C TYR A 71 -15.30 13.26 21.85
N THR A 72 -14.32 13.82 21.12
CA THR A 72 -13.27 14.64 21.76
C THR A 72 -13.76 16.05 22.10
N GLN A 73 -14.83 16.53 21.45
CA GLN A 73 -15.54 17.75 21.86
C GLN A 73 -16.16 17.62 23.25
N ILE A 74 -16.78 16.47 23.56
CA ILE A 74 -17.43 16.21 24.86
C ILE A 74 -16.39 15.79 25.91
N HIS A 75 -15.40 14.99 25.52
CA HIS A 75 -14.38 14.46 26.40
C HIS A 75 -12.96 14.73 25.86
N PRO A 76 -12.41 15.95 26.09
CA PRO A 76 -11.08 16.33 25.58
C PRO A 76 -9.95 15.40 26.01
N ALA A 77 -10.09 14.71 27.14
CA ALA A 77 -9.11 13.76 27.65
C ALA A 77 -8.88 12.55 26.70
N LEU A 78 -9.84 12.22 25.83
CA LEU A 78 -9.74 11.09 24.90
C LEU A 78 -8.64 11.27 23.86
N GLU A 79 -8.25 12.51 23.52
CA GLU A 79 -7.13 12.78 22.60
C GLU A 79 -5.82 12.11 23.06
N ARG A 80 -5.62 12.00 24.38
CA ARG A 80 -4.43 11.35 24.97
C ARG A 80 -4.39 9.83 24.75
N VAL A 81 -5.55 9.19 24.66
CA VAL A 81 -5.68 7.73 24.47
C VAL A 81 -5.69 7.38 22.98
N LEU A 82 -6.35 8.20 22.15
CA LEU A 82 -6.49 7.96 20.71
C LEU A 82 -5.20 8.21 19.93
N GLY A 83 -4.26 9.00 20.47
CA GLY A 83 -2.95 9.25 19.87
C GLY A 83 -3.00 9.96 18.50
N PRO A 84 -1.84 10.14 17.84
CA PRO A 84 -1.75 10.77 16.52
C PRO A 84 -2.49 9.97 15.44
N TRP A 85 -3.16 10.67 14.53
CA TRP A 85 -4.01 10.04 13.52
C TRP A 85 -3.20 9.15 12.53
N PRO A 86 -3.56 7.87 12.32
CA PRO A 86 -2.80 6.96 11.46
C PRO A 86 -2.75 7.36 9.98
N GLY A 87 -3.78 8.03 9.46
CA GLY A 87 -3.83 8.41 8.05
C GLY A 87 -2.98 9.64 7.70
N ALA A 88 -2.40 10.34 8.68
CA ALA A 88 -1.33 11.32 8.42
C ALA A 88 -0.07 10.64 7.87
N ARG A 89 0.09 9.32 8.12
CA ARG A 89 1.19 8.49 7.61
C ARG A 89 0.85 7.75 6.32
N ARG A 90 -0.34 7.94 5.74
CA ARG A 90 -0.77 7.28 4.50
C ARG A 90 -0.89 8.25 3.33
N HIS A 91 0.04 9.18 3.21
CA HIS A 91 0.33 9.77 1.90
C HIS A 91 1.20 8.77 1.14
N PRO A 92 0.73 8.18 0.01
CA PRO A 92 1.53 7.25 -0.79
C PRO A 92 2.58 8.02 -1.61
N GLY A 93 3.46 8.76 -0.92
CA GLY A 93 4.46 9.64 -1.51
C GLY A 93 5.27 10.47 -0.50
N GLY A 94 5.09 10.28 0.81
CA GLY A 94 5.91 10.98 1.81
C GLY A 94 7.36 10.46 1.80
N PRO A 95 8.37 11.33 2.03
CA PRO A 95 9.75 10.90 2.17
C PRO A 95 9.85 9.87 3.29
N SER A 96 10.59 8.78 3.05
CA SER A 96 10.80 7.75 4.06
C SER A 96 11.55 8.36 5.26
N PRO A 97 11.19 8.00 6.50
CA PRO A 97 11.91 8.48 7.67
C PRO A 97 13.39 8.09 7.56
N PRO A 98 14.31 8.95 8.04
CA PRO A 98 15.73 8.65 8.00
C PRO A 98 16.01 7.35 8.77
N GLY A 99 16.78 6.47 8.15
CA GLY A 99 17.18 5.20 8.75
C GLY A 99 18.02 5.42 10.03
N PRO A 100 18.10 4.40 10.90
CA PRO A 100 18.94 4.49 12.10
C PRO A 100 20.40 4.78 11.71
N PRO A 101 21.13 5.57 12.52
CA PRO A 101 22.52 5.88 12.25
C PRO A 101 23.35 4.59 12.18
N GLN A 102 24.14 4.47 11.12
CA GLN A 102 25.07 3.35 10.95
C GLN A 102 26.14 3.43 12.04
N PRO A 103 26.43 2.32 12.76
CA PRO A 103 27.57 2.28 13.66
C PRO A 103 28.87 2.39 12.84
N THR A 104 29.76 3.26 13.31
CA THR A 104 31.14 3.43 12.83
C THR A 104 31.98 2.20 13.08
#